data_AF-A0A3L7Q8S4-F1
#
_entry.id   AF-A0A3L7Q8S4-F1
#
_cell.length_a   1.000
_cell.length_b   1.000
_cell.length_c   1.000
_cell.angle_alpha   90.00
_cell.angle_beta   90.00
_cell.angle_gamma   90.00
#
_symmetry.space_group_name_H-M   'P 1'
#
loop_
_entity.id
_entity.type
_entity.pdbx_description
1 polymer ?
#
loop_
_entity_poly.entity_id
_entity_poly.type
_entity_poly.pdbx_seq_one_letter_code
_entity_poly.pdbx_strand_id
1 'polypeptide(L)'
;MLTWACVGESSMSSKIRMLRNIGPLSSRWLRDAGLIFVDQLRSLGPVAVYQLLQSKGYPVSRNLLWALAAGLQDRDWRELTLDEKSQLEKQLLE
;
A
#
# COMPACT_ATOMS: atom_id res chain seq x y z
N MET A 1 7.35 -17.98 -28.93
CA MET A 1 6.03 -17.93 -28.28
C MET A 1 6.12 -18.80 -27.03
N LEU A 2 6.69 -18.25 -25.96
CA LEU A 2 6.88 -18.96 -24.69
C LEU A 2 6.03 -18.24 -23.66
N THR A 3 4.91 -18.84 -23.33
CA THR A 3 4.01 -18.50 -22.23
C THR A 3 4.79 -18.78 -20.94
N TRP A 4 5.35 -17.74 -20.34
CA TRP A 4 5.98 -17.81 -19.04
C TRP A 4 4.88 -18.11 -18.03
N ALA A 5 5.01 -19.32 -17.49
CA ALA A 5 4.29 -19.94 -16.41
C ALA A 5 3.54 -18.99 -15.47
N CYS A 6 2.30 -19.38 -15.20
CA CYS A 6 1.65 -19.20 -13.92
C CYS A 6 2.62 -19.59 -12.79
N VAL A 7 3.36 -18.64 -12.23
CA VAL A 7 3.96 -18.81 -10.91
C VAL A 7 2.83 -18.67 -9.91
N GLY A 8 2.17 -19.80 -9.66
CA GLY A 8 1.38 -19.99 -8.46
C GLY A 8 2.32 -20.15 -7.28
N GLU A 9 2.80 -19.04 -6.72
CA GLU A 9 3.41 -19.04 -5.40
C GLU A 9 2.28 -18.92 -4.37
N SER A 10 1.76 -20.06 -3.95
CA SER A 10 0.89 -20.13 -2.77
C SER A 10 1.79 -20.14 -1.53
N SER A 11 2.05 -18.97 -0.94
CA SER A 11 2.69 -18.87 0.38
C SER A 11 2.10 -17.70 1.17
N MET A 12 1.03 -17.97 1.92
CA MET A 12 0.45 -17.14 3.00
C MET A 12 0.35 -15.61 2.81
N SER A 13 0.01 -15.14 1.61
CA SER A 13 -0.25 -13.72 1.38
C SER A 13 -1.53 -13.26 2.08
N SER A 14 -1.37 -12.43 3.10
CA SER A 14 -2.51 -11.84 3.82
C SER A 14 -3.29 -10.90 2.90
N LYS A 15 -4.63 -10.93 3.00
CA LYS A 15 -5.50 -9.98 2.29
C LYS A 15 -5.29 -8.57 2.85
N ILE A 16 -5.33 -7.54 2.00
CA ILE A 16 -5.15 -6.14 2.40
C ILE A 16 -6.12 -5.67 3.49
N ARG A 17 -7.34 -6.24 3.55
CA ARG A 17 -8.29 -5.94 4.62
C ARG A 17 -7.76 -6.27 6.02
N MET A 18 -6.76 -7.14 6.12
CA MET A 18 -6.09 -7.49 7.38
C MET A 18 -4.90 -6.58 7.67
N LEU A 19 -4.51 -5.68 6.75
CA LEU A 19 -3.42 -4.75 6.96
C LEU A 19 -3.83 -3.69 7.97
N ARG A 20 -3.02 -3.54 9.02
CA ARG A 20 -3.20 -2.50 10.05
C ARG A 20 -3.32 -1.12 9.39
N ASN A 21 -4.12 -0.25 10.00
CA ASN A 21 -4.42 1.13 9.56
C ASN A 21 -5.25 1.25 8.27
N ILE A 22 -5.54 0.15 7.56
CA ILE A 22 -6.32 0.20 6.32
C ILE A 22 -7.78 -0.11 6.59
N GLY A 23 -8.62 0.93 6.52
CA GLY A 23 -10.07 0.79 6.67
C GLY A 23 -10.77 0.15 5.45
N PRO A 24 -12.08 -0.14 5.55
CA PRO A 24 -12.86 -0.77 4.48
C PRO A 24 -12.87 0.01 3.15
N LEU A 25 -12.91 1.35 3.21
CA LEU A 25 -12.94 2.21 2.03
C LEU A 25 -11.61 2.15 1.27
N SER A 26 -10.48 2.37 1.96
CA SER A 26 -9.14 2.28 1.35
C SER A 26 -8.84 0.86 0.85
N SER A 27 -9.28 -0.17 1.59
CA SER A 27 -9.19 -1.58 1.14
C SER A 27 -9.95 -1.83 -0.15
N ARG A 28 -11.09 -1.15 -0.36
CA ARG A 28 -11.85 -1.22 -1.60
C ARG A 28 -11.09 -0.54 -2.74
N TRP A 29 -10.56 0.67 -2.55
CA TRP A 29 -9.76 1.35 -3.58
C TRP A 29 -8.54 0.53 -4.00
N LEU A 30 -7.82 -0.06 -3.04
CA LEU A 30 -6.68 -0.94 -3.33
C LEU A 30 -7.09 -2.14 -4.18
N ARG A 31 -8.19 -2.82 -3.81
CA ARG A 31 -8.71 -3.96 -4.57
C ARG A 31 -9.17 -3.56 -5.97
N ASP A 32 -9.90 -2.46 -6.08
CA ASP A 32 -10.40 -1.94 -7.37
C ASP A 32 -9.22 -1.49 -8.27
N ALA A 33 -8.07 -1.14 -7.68
CA ALA A 33 -6.80 -0.87 -8.38
C ALA A 33 -5.96 -2.13 -8.67
N GLY A 34 -6.44 -3.34 -8.36
CA GLY A 34 -5.76 -4.61 -8.62
C GLY A 34 -4.78 -5.07 -7.52
N LEU A 35 -4.75 -4.37 -6.39
CA LEU A 35 -3.98 -4.75 -5.21
C LEU A 35 -4.91 -5.49 -4.24
N ILE A 36 -4.72 -6.80 -4.09
CA ILE A 36 -5.55 -7.69 -3.26
C ILE A 36 -4.78 -8.17 -2.03
N PHE A 37 -3.47 -8.37 -2.17
CA PHE A 37 -2.60 -8.98 -1.19
C PHE A 37 -1.55 -8.01 -0.65
N VAL A 38 -1.18 -8.18 0.62
CA VAL A 38 -0.18 -7.32 1.30
C VAL A 38 1.19 -7.41 0.62
N ASP A 39 1.57 -8.55 0.06
CA ASP A 39 2.85 -8.70 -0.65
C ASP A 39 2.96 -7.79 -1.87
N GLN A 40 1.85 -7.52 -2.57
CA GLN A 40 1.86 -6.54 -3.68
C GLN A 40 2.20 -5.14 -3.16
N LEU A 41 1.71 -4.77 -1.97
CA LEU A 41 2.03 -3.47 -1.36
C LEU A 41 3.48 -3.44 -0.88
N ARG A 42 4.02 -4.56 -0.36
CA ARG A 42 5.44 -4.69 0.02
C ARG A 42 6.36 -4.51 -1.18
N SER A 43 6.04 -5.15 -2.31
CA SER A 43 6.84 -5.08 -3.53
C SER A 43 6.85 -3.68 -4.17
N LEU A 44 5.73 -2.95 -4.09
CA LEU A 44 5.62 -1.59 -4.64
C LEU A 44 6.14 -0.52 -3.67
N GLY A 45 5.93 -0.71 -2.37
CA GLY A 45 6.16 0.31 -1.35
C GLY A 45 5.00 1.31 -1.22
N PRO A 46 4.93 2.04 -0.09
CA PRO A 46 3.79 2.87 0.26
C PRO A 46 3.59 4.08 -0.68
N VAL A 47 4.68 4.70 -1.15
CA VAL A 47 4.64 5.87 -2.05
C VAL A 47 4.10 5.49 -3.42
N ALA A 48 4.60 4.41 -4.02
CA ALA A 48 4.13 3.94 -5.33
C ALA A 48 2.66 3.49 -5.29
N VAL A 49 2.25 2.81 -4.20
CA VAL A 49 0.83 2.45 -3.99
C VAL A 49 -0.05 3.70 -3.88
N TYR A 50 0.40 4.72 -3.15
CA TYR A 50 -0.31 5.98 -3.06
C TYR A 50 -0.44 6.66 -4.44
N GLN A 51 0.64 6.77 -5.20
CA GLN A 51 0.65 7.38 -6.53
C GLN A 51 -0.23 6.59 -7.50
N LEU A 52 -0.24 5.26 -7.42
CA LEU A 52 -1.14 4.41 -8.21
C LEU A 52 -2.60 4.77 -7.93
N LEU A 53 -3.02 4.84 -6.66
CA LEU A 53 -4.39 5.21 -6.32
C LEU A 53 -4.74 6.65 -6.76
N GLN A 54 -3.80 7.58 -6.62
CA GLN A 54 -3.97 8.95 -7.10
C GLN A 54 -4.15 8.98 -8.63
N SER A 55 -3.35 8.23 -9.39
CA SER A 55 -3.44 8.12 -10.85
C SER A 55 -4.77 7.52 -11.33
N LYS A 56 -5.41 6.70 -10.48
CA LYS A 56 -6.75 6.13 -10.71
C LYS A 56 -7.88 7.10 -10.34
N GLY A 57 -7.57 8.30 -9.88
CA GLY A 57 -8.54 9.34 -9.53
C GLY A 57 -9.16 9.20 -8.14
N TYR A 58 -8.61 8.35 -7.27
CA TYR A 58 -9.13 8.23 -5.90
C TYR A 58 -8.72 9.44 -5.04
N PRO A 59 -9.60 9.91 -4.13
CA PRO A 59 -9.32 11.03 -3.24
C PRO A 59 -8.43 10.59 -2.06
N VAL A 60 -7.19 10.20 -2.37
CA VAL A 60 -6.23 9.74 -1.37
C VAL A 60 -5.68 10.91 -0.54
N SER A 61 -5.51 10.68 0.76
CA SER A 61 -4.97 11.66 1.71
C SER A 61 -3.58 11.28 2.19
N ARG A 62 -2.79 12.23 2.69
CA ARG A 62 -1.48 11.95 3.32
C ARG A 62 -1.57 10.92 4.45
N ASN A 63 -2.70 10.88 5.15
CA ASN A 63 -2.96 9.84 6.15
C ASN A 63 -2.97 8.42 5.56
N LEU A 64 -3.44 8.24 4.32
CA LEU A 64 -3.37 6.94 3.65
C LEU A 64 -1.92 6.54 3.34
N LEU A 65 -1.06 7.49 2.95
CA LEU A 65 0.37 7.23 2.75
C LEU A 65 1.02 6.72 4.04
N TRP A 66 0.78 7.39 5.16
CA TRP A 66 1.31 6.99 6.47
C TRP A 66 0.72 5.67 6.95
N ALA A 67 -0.58 5.44 6.74
CA ALA A 67 -1.26 4.18 7.05
C ALA A 67 -0.66 3.00 6.29
N LEU A 68 -0.34 3.17 5.00
CA LEU A 68 0.36 2.17 4.19
C LEU A 68 1.76 1.90 4.73
N ALA A 69 2.54 2.96 4.99
CA ALA A 69 3.92 2.83 5.45
C ALA A 69 4.01 2.12 6.81
N ALA A 70 3.22 2.56 7.80
CA ALA A 70 3.19 1.94 9.12
C ALA A 70 2.53 0.56 9.11
N GLY A 71 1.47 0.38 8.30
CA GLY A 71 0.79 -0.91 8.16
C GLY A 71 1.72 -2.01 7.64
N LEU A 72 2.59 -1.69 6.67
CA LEU A 72 3.59 -2.64 6.17
C LEU A 72 4.64 -3.03 7.22
N GLN A 73 4.82 -2.21 8.25
CA GLN A 73 5.68 -2.47 9.41
C GLN A 73 4.92 -3.03 10.63
N ASP A 74 3.61 -3.29 10.49
CA ASP A 74 2.69 -3.64 11.59
C ASP A 74 2.70 -2.65 12.79
N ARG A 75 2.92 -1.37 12.50
CA ARG A 75 2.87 -0.26 13.49
C ARG A 75 1.57 0.53 13.36
N ASP A 76 1.05 1.11 14.44
CA ASP A 76 0.04 2.15 14.33
C ASP A 76 0.67 3.38 13.64
N TRP A 77 -0.02 3.98 12.68
CA TRP A 77 0.52 5.13 11.93
C TRP A 77 0.84 6.34 12.81
N ARG A 78 0.25 6.43 14.01
CA ARG A 78 0.54 7.48 15.00
C ARG A 78 1.93 7.33 15.62
N GLU A 79 2.52 6.14 15.55
CA GLU A 79 3.87 5.85 16.04
C GLU A 79 4.96 6.28 15.05
N LEU A 80 4.61 6.69 13.83
CA LEU A 80 5.56 7.31 12.92
C LEU A 80 5.96 8.69 13.46
N THR A 81 7.27 8.88 13.60
CA THR A 81 7.89 10.16 13.95
C THR A 81 7.60 11.22 12.88
N LEU A 82 7.82 12.49 13.24
CA LEU A 82 7.68 13.59 12.28
C LEU A 82 8.66 13.43 11.10
N ASP A 83 9.90 13.01 11.38
CA ASP A 83 10.93 12.77 10.37
C ASP A 83 10.51 11.67 9.38
N GLU A 84 10.02 10.52 9.88
CA GLU A 84 9.50 9.44 9.02
C GLU A 84 8.36 9.93 8.11
N LYS A 85 7.43 10.73 8.63
CA LYS A 85 6.32 11.30 7.85
C LYS A 85 6.82 12.27 6.79
N SER A 86 7.71 13.19 7.17
CA SER A 86 8.30 14.17 6.25
C SER A 86 9.11 13.50 5.14
N GLN A 87 9.83 12.42 5.44
CA GLN A 87 10.58 11.67 4.43
C GLN A 87 9.65 11.00 3.41
N LEU A 88 8.54 10.39 3.86
CA LEU A 88 7.52 9.83 2.97
C LEU A 88 6.89 10.90 2.08
N GLU A 89 6.64 12.09 2.64
CA GLU A 89 6.07 13.21 1.88
C GLU A 89 7.05 13.78 0.87
N LYS A 90 8.33 13.85 1.22
CA LYS A 90 9.41 14.24 0.30
C LYS A 90 9.51 13.27 -0.87
N GLN A 91 9.58 11.96 -0.60
CA GLN A 91 9.60 10.92 -1.64
C GLN A 91 8.41 10.98 -2.58
N LEU A 92 7.25 11.47 -2.11
CA LEU A 92 6.06 11.61 -2.93
C LEU A 92 6.09 12.85 -3.86
N LEU A 93 6.93 13.84 -3.54
CA LEU A 93 7.07 15.08 -4.32
C LEU A 93 8.24 15.02 -5.32
N GLU A 94 9.11 14.03 -5.19
CA GLU A 94 10.21 13.72 -6.12
C GLU A 94 9.69 12.98 -7.36
#